data_AF-A0A6C0AQ91-F1
#
_entry.id   AF-A0A6C0AQ91-F1
#
_cell.length_a   1.000
_cell.length_b   1.000
_cell.length_c   1.000
_cell.angle_alpha   90.00
_cell.angle_beta   90.00
_cell.angle_gamma   90.00
#
_symmetry.space_group_name_H-M   'P 1'
#
loop_
_entity.id
_entity.type
_entity.pdbx_description
1 polymer ?
#
loop_
_entity_poly.entity_id
_entity_poly.type
_entity_poly.pdbx_seq_one_letter_code
_entity_poly.pdbx_strand_id
1 'polypeptide(L)'
;MTTPTALAFLRLINSCFKYSKDTSEFYKIDESHALKHSMEVFRFAKNIYDSEVNTNKFLETQQEIIYASIIGHDMCDSKYMDVDEGVLRYKEFLSDKMSIKDIDVVEKIITTMSYSKVKVKGFPELGEYQLAYHIVREADLLAAYDIDRSIMYTMYRDNFDYTKALSLALDLFDYRVFKMRSDRLFKTKYSKKLSLSLHKKALKDVASLKELAN
;
A
#
# COMPACT_ATOMS: atom_id res chain seq x y z
N MET A 1 -7.95 12.48 -28.03
CA MET A 1 -6.82 11.62 -28.45
C MET A 1 -5.83 11.58 -27.29
N THR A 2 -5.59 10.40 -26.71
CA THR A 2 -4.54 10.19 -25.70
C THR A 2 -3.16 10.25 -26.37
N THR A 3 -2.20 10.93 -25.76
CA THR A 3 -0.82 11.00 -26.30
C THR A 3 -0.15 9.63 -26.22
N PRO A 4 0.86 9.32 -27.08
CA PRO A 4 1.60 8.05 -27.03
C PRO A 4 2.16 7.74 -25.63
N THR A 5 2.63 8.75 -24.91
CA THR A 5 3.12 8.64 -23.52
C THR A 5 2.00 8.30 -22.55
N ALA A 6 0.84 8.95 -22.65
CA ALA A 6 -0.32 8.62 -21.80
C ALA A 6 -0.84 7.21 -22.08
N LEU A 7 -0.75 6.74 -23.32
CA LEU A 7 -1.13 5.39 -23.70
C LEU A 7 -0.15 4.34 -23.14
N ALA A 8 1.16 4.59 -23.22
CA ALA A 8 2.18 3.73 -22.62
C ALA A 8 2.00 3.62 -21.11
N PHE A 9 1.75 4.74 -20.44
CA PHE A 9 1.48 4.80 -19.01
C PHE A 9 0.25 3.98 -18.59
N LEU A 10 -0.86 4.11 -19.32
CA LEU A 10 -2.06 3.33 -19.06
C LEU A 10 -1.84 1.82 -19.29
N ARG A 11 -1.02 1.46 -20.29
CA ARG A 11 -0.62 0.06 -20.51
C ARG A 11 0.15 -0.49 -19.31
N LEU A 12 1.10 0.27 -18.75
CA LEU A 12 1.83 -0.13 -17.54
C LEU A 12 0.87 -0.40 -16.37
N ILE A 13 -0.06 0.53 -16.10
CA ILE A 13 -1.05 0.37 -15.02
C ILE A 13 -1.89 -0.90 -15.24
N ASN A 14 -2.41 -1.10 -16.46
CA ASN A 14 -3.20 -2.28 -16.79
C ASN A 14 -2.40 -3.57 -16.61
N SER A 15 -1.14 -3.60 -17.05
CA SER A 15 -0.26 -4.74 -16.87
C SER A 15 0.02 -5.01 -15.38
N CYS A 16 0.25 -3.98 -14.57
CA CYS A 16 0.48 -4.15 -13.14
C CYS A 16 -0.77 -4.69 -12.42
N PHE A 17 -1.96 -4.19 -12.73
CA PHE A 17 -3.19 -4.74 -12.15
C PHE A 17 -3.47 -6.17 -12.61
N LYS A 18 -3.18 -6.49 -13.87
CA LYS A 18 -3.24 -7.87 -14.34
C LYS A 18 -2.27 -8.76 -13.54
N TYR A 19 -1.03 -8.33 -13.37
CA TYR A 19 -0.03 -9.05 -12.58
C TYR A 19 -0.51 -9.25 -11.13
N SER A 20 -1.04 -8.21 -10.50
CA SER A 20 -1.57 -8.28 -9.13
C SER A 20 -2.73 -9.28 -9.03
N LYS A 21 -3.65 -9.28 -10.00
CA LYS A 21 -4.74 -10.24 -10.07
C LYS A 21 -4.22 -11.67 -10.24
N ASP A 22 -3.40 -11.92 -11.26
CA ASP A 22 -2.88 -13.26 -11.57
C ASP A 22 -2.06 -13.83 -10.40
N THR A 23 -1.25 -12.98 -9.74
CA THR A 23 -0.43 -13.37 -8.59
C THR A 23 -1.29 -13.66 -7.36
N SER A 24 -2.32 -12.86 -7.13
CA SER A 24 -3.30 -13.11 -6.06
C SER A 24 -4.00 -14.45 -6.24
N GLU A 25 -4.39 -14.79 -7.48
CA GLU A 25 -5.00 -16.09 -7.81
C GLU A 25 -4.01 -17.24 -7.61
N PHE A 26 -2.76 -17.09 -8.06
CA PHE A 26 -1.72 -18.12 -7.95
C PHE A 26 -1.34 -18.44 -6.50
N TYR A 27 -1.10 -17.42 -5.68
CA TYR A 27 -0.72 -17.59 -4.26
C TYR A 27 -1.91 -17.63 -3.31
N LYS A 28 -3.15 -17.58 -3.83
CA LYS A 28 -4.39 -17.54 -3.04
C LYS A 28 -4.38 -16.41 -2.00
N ILE A 29 -3.91 -15.24 -2.41
CA ILE A 29 -3.96 -14.02 -1.60
C ILE A 29 -5.43 -13.65 -1.43
N ASP A 30 -5.87 -13.48 -0.18
CA ASP A 30 -7.26 -13.17 0.13
C ASP A 30 -7.60 -11.69 -0.14
N GLU A 31 -8.89 -11.38 -0.14
CA GLU A 31 -9.40 -10.05 -0.51
C GLU A 31 -8.85 -8.89 0.34
N SER A 32 -8.29 -9.17 1.53
CA SER A 32 -7.68 -8.14 2.38
C SER A 32 -6.36 -7.56 1.82
N HIS A 33 -5.72 -8.27 0.89
CA HIS A 33 -4.45 -7.88 0.23
C HIS A 33 -4.43 -8.13 -1.28
N ALA A 34 -5.50 -8.69 -1.86
CA ALA A 34 -5.64 -8.92 -3.30
C ALA A 34 -6.06 -7.64 -4.06
N LEU A 35 -6.60 -7.81 -5.27
CA LEU A 35 -6.90 -6.73 -6.22
C LEU A 35 -7.70 -5.55 -5.62
N LYS A 36 -8.67 -5.80 -4.74
CA LYS A 36 -9.48 -4.74 -4.12
C LYS A 36 -8.60 -3.76 -3.34
N HIS A 37 -7.70 -4.26 -2.52
CA HIS A 37 -6.75 -3.44 -1.76
C HIS A 37 -5.79 -2.71 -2.69
N SER A 38 -5.21 -3.39 -3.70
CA SER A 38 -4.37 -2.72 -4.71
C SER A 38 -5.07 -1.53 -5.38
N MET A 39 -6.37 -1.66 -5.70
CA MET A 39 -7.15 -0.56 -6.29
C MET A 39 -7.45 0.57 -5.30
N GLU A 40 -7.72 0.26 -4.03
CA GLU A 40 -7.93 1.26 -2.99
C GLU A 40 -6.66 2.08 -2.73
N VAL A 41 -5.54 1.40 -2.50
CA VAL A 41 -4.26 2.04 -2.25
C VAL A 41 -3.83 2.85 -3.48
N PHE A 42 -4.04 2.35 -4.69
CA PHE A 42 -3.82 3.13 -5.92
C PHE A 42 -4.59 4.45 -5.94
N ARG A 43 -5.86 4.47 -5.50
CA ARG A 43 -6.66 5.71 -5.42
C ARG A 43 -6.07 6.69 -4.41
N PHE A 44 -5.63 6.22 -3.24
CA PHE A 44 -4.95 7.09 -2.28
C PHE A 44 -3.65 7.64 -2.84
N ALA A 45 -2.81 6.81 -3.45
CA ALA A 45 -1.55 7.24 -4.06
C ALA A 45 -1.78 8.27 -5.17
N LYS A 46 -2.79 8.06 -6.02
CA LYS A 46 -3.18 9.04 -7.04
C LYS A 46 -3.55 10.39 -6.43
N ASN A 47 -4.39 10.39 -5.40
CA ASN A 47 -4.83 11.64 -4.78
C ASN A 47 -3.67 12.38 -4.08
N ILE A 48 -2.76 11.65 -3.44
CA ILE A 48 -1.55 12.23 -2.86
C ILE A 48 -0.68 12.82 -3.98
N TYR A 49 -0.40 12.04 -5.03
CA TYR A 49 0.38 12.48 -6.20
C TYR A 49 -0.18 13.76 -6.82
N ASP A 50 -1.48 13.80 -7.12
CA ASP A 50 -2.15 14.96 -7.71
C ASP A 50 -2.00 16.22 -6.82
N SER A 51 -1.99 16.04 -5.50
CA SER A 51 -1.81 17.14 -4.54
C SER A 51 -0.37 17.66 -4.45
N GLU A 52 0.63 16.82 -4.80
CA GLU A 52 2.05 17.12 -4.62
C GLU A 52 2.75 17.50 -5.94
N VAL A 53 2.28 17.00 -7.10
CA VAL A 53 2.98 17.16 -8.41
C VAL A 53 3.07 18.61 -8.88
N ASN A 54 2.09 19.45 -8.55
CA ASN A 54 2.09 20.85 -8.97
C ASN A 54 3.23 21.65 -8.31
N THR A 55 3.58 21.31 -7.07
CA THR A 55 4.69 21.93 -6.32
C THR A 55 6.00 21.18 -6.47
N ASN A 56 5.94 19.88 -6.80
CA ASN A 56 7.09 18.99 -6.90
C ASN A 56 7.15 18.38 -8.29
N LYS A 57 7.51 19.20 -9.30
CA LYS A 57 7.44 18.83 -10.72
C LYS A 57 8.30 17.62 -11.11
N PHE A 58 9.36 17.34 -10.36
CA PHE A 58 10.16 16.12 -10.53
C PHE A 58 9.36 14.82 -10.35
N LEU A 59 8.19 14.88 -9.70
CA LEU A 59 7.30 13.72 -9.58
C LEU A 59 6.73 13.27 -10.94
N GLU A 60 6.65 14.16 -11.93
CA GLU A 60 6.16 13.82 -13.28
C GLU A 60 7.02 12.71 -13.91
N THR A 61 8.34 12.71 -13.66
CA THR A 61 9.24 11.65 -14.14
C THR A 61 9.29 10.42 -13.24
N GLN A 62 8.63 10.44 -12.08
CA GLN A 62 8.61 9.34 -11.10
C GLN A 62 7.24 8.65 -11.05
N GLN A 63 6.29 9.06 -11.88
CA GLN A 63 4.89 8.60 -11.81
C GLN A 63 4.76 7.09 -12.02
N GLU A 64 5.51 6.53 -12.97
CA GLU A 64 5.55 5.08 -13.24
C GLU A 64 6.08 4.28 -12.06
N ILE A 65 7.14 4.77 -11.40
CA ILE A 65 7.70 4.15 -10.19
C ILE A 65 6.64 4.11 -9.08
N ILE A 66 5.93 5.21 -8.84
CA ILE A 66 4.92 5.30 -7.78
C ILE A 66 3.81 4.28 -8.03
N TYR A 67 3.29 4.20 -9.26
CA TYR A 67 2.15 3.34 -9.55
C TYR A 67 2.52 1.87 -9.73
N ALA A 68 3.70 1.55 -10.26
CA ALA A 68 4.22 0.19 -10.22
C ALA A 68 4.39 -0.27 -8.76
N SER A 69 5.07 0.53 -7.94
CA SER A 69 5.28 0.21 -6.52
C SER A 69 3.95 -0.01 -5.79
N ILE A 70 2.95 0.85 -5.99
CA ILE A 70 1.70 0.75 -5.24
C ILE A 70 0.85 -0.46 -5.64
N ILE A 71 0.83 -0.81 -6.93
CA ILE A 71 0.03 -1.93 -7.42
C ILE A 71 0.71 -3.27 -7.09
N GLY A 72 2.04 -3.30 -7.10
CA GLY A 72 2.84 -4.51 -6.88
C GLY A 72 3.22 -4.81 -5.43
N HIS A 73 3.18 -3.84 -4.50
CA HIS A 73 3.81 -4.01 -3.18
C HIS A 73 3.36 -5.25 -2.40
N ASP A 74 2.06 -5.54 -2.37
CA ASP A 74 1.51 -6.68 -1.63
C ASP A 74 1.73 -8.02 -2.33
N MET A 75 2.11 -7.99 -3.62
CA MET A 75 2.52 -9.19 -4.37
C MET A 75 3.94 -9.63 -4.02
N CYS A 76 4.59 -8.94 -3.07
CA CYS A 76 5.90 -9.25 -2.51
C CYS A 76 5.85 -9.34 -0.97
N ASP A 77 4.65 -9.38 -0.37
CA ASP A 77 4.52 -9.38 1.09
C ASP A 77 4.82 -10.77 1.68
N SER A 78 5.72 -10.78 2.67
CA SER A 78 6.05 -11.89 3.57
C SER A 78 4.86 -12.66 4.14
N LYS A 79 3.66 -12.07 4.17
CA LYS A 79 2.43 -12.74 4.64
C LYS A 79 1.99 -13.90 3.76
N TYR A 80 2.30 -13.87 2.46
CA TYR A 80 1.80 -14.85 1.49
C TYR A 80 2.90 -15.60 0.76
N MET A 81 4.13 -15.07 0.76
CA MET A 81 5.24 -15.65 0.04
C MET A 81 6.60 -15.21 0.59
N ASP A 82 7.66 -15.83 0.09
CA ASP A 82 9.02 -15.33 0.29
C ASP A 82 9.19 -13.97 -0.41
N VAL A 83 9.74 -12.99 0.32
CA VAL A 83 9.86 -11.61 -0.17
C VAL A 83 10.85 -11.53 -1.33
N ASP A 84 11.97 -12.25 -1.27
CA ASP A 84 13.01 -12.18 -2.28
C ASP A 84 12.52 -12.85 -3.58
N GLU A 85 11.80 -13.97 -3.48
CA GLU A 85 11.12 -14.60 -4.62
C GLU A 85 10.09 -13.65 -5.25
N GLY A 86 9.21 -13.04 -4.44
CA GLY A 86 8.18 -12.12 -4.93
C GLY A 86 8.77 -10.91 -5.64
N VAL A 87 9.79 -10.30 -5.04
CA VAL A 87 10.52 -9.17 -5.62
C VAL A 87 11.17 -9.58 -6.95
N LEU A 88 11.87 -10.72 -7.00
CA LEU A 88 12.51 -11.20 -8.21
C LEU A 88 11.50 -11.38 -9.35
N ARG A 89 10.39 -12.07 -9.07
CA ARG A 89 9.30 -12.26 -10.05
C ARG A 89 8.71 -10.95 -10.53
N TYR A 90 8.57 -9.96 -9.64
CA TYR A 90 8.03 -8.66 -10.02
C TYR A 90 9.02 -7.85 -10.87
N LYS A 91 10.32 -7.92 -10.57
CA LYS A 91 11.37 -7.31 -11.40
C LYS A 91 11.42 -7.92 -12.79
N GLU A 92 11.34 -9.24 -12.89
CA GLU A 92 11.26 -9.94 -14.19
C GLU A 92 10.05 -9.48 -14.99
N PHE A 93 8.88 -9.36 -14.35
CA PHE A 93 7.67 -8.83 -14.96
C PHE A 93 7.81 -7.37 -15.44
N LEU A 94 8.57 -6.52 -14.74
CA LEU A 94 8.77 -5.11 -15.10
C LEU A 94 9.88 -4.89 -16.13
N SER A 95 10.72 -5.89 -16.39
CA SER A 95 11.96 -5.76 -17.18
C SER A 95 11.78 -5.27 -18.61
N ASP A 96 10.64 -5.56 -19.24
CA ASP A 96 10.26 -5.12 -20.58
C ASP A 96 9.40 -3.84 -20.58
N LYS A 97 9.11 -3.27 -19.39
CA LYS A 97 8.17 -2.16 -19.20
C LYS A 97 8.80 -0.90 -18.63
N MET A 98 9.90 -1.04 -17.88
CA MET A 98 10.55 0.05 -17.16
C MET A 98 12.07 -0.04 -17.29
N SER A 99 12.78 1.07 -17.07
CA SER A 99 14.24 1.05 -17.05
C SER A 99 14.75 0.28 -15.82
N ILE A 100 15.95 -0.32 -15.92
CA ILE A 100 16.57 -1.02 -14.77
C ILE A 100 16.71 -0.08 -13.56
N LYS A 101 17.06 1.20 -13.78
CA LYS A 101 17.15 2.20 -12.71
C LYS A 101 15.80 2.34 -11.98
N ASP A 102 14.70 2.43 -12.72
CA ASP A 102 13.38 2.61 -12.12
C ASP A 102 12.91 1.35 -11.40
N ILE A 103 13.21 0.17 -11.96
CA ILE A 103 12.92 -1.12 -11.32
C ILE A 103 13.65 -1.25 -9.98
N ASP A 104 14.93 -0.86 -9.90
CA ASP A 104 15.69 -0.87 -8.65
C ASP A 104 15.10 0.09 -7.60
N VAL A 105 14.50 1.20 -8.03
CA VAL A 105 13.80 2.12 -7.11
C VAL A 105 12.48 1.49 -6.64
N VAL A 106 11.70 0.87 -7.53
CA VAL A 106 10.47 0.14 -7.18
C VAL A 106 10.78 -0.93 -6.14
N GLU A 107 11.80 -1.76 -6.37
CA GLU A 107 12.28 -2.77 -5.42
C GLU A 107 12.59 -2.17 -4.04
N LYS A 108 13.36 -1.07 -4.00
CA LYS A 108 13.70 -0.43 -2.73
C LYS A 108 12.45 0.09 -2.02
N ILE A 109 11.49 0.66 -2.73
CA ILE A 109 10.24 1.15 -2.13
C ILE A 109 9.47 -0.02 -1.52
N ILE A 110 9.15 -1.07 -2.30
CA ILE A 110 8.32 -2.19 -1.84
C ILE A 110 8.96 -2.94 -0.68
N THR A 111 10.29 -3.13 -0.71
CA THR A 111 11.01 -3.86 0.33
C THR A 111 11.21 -3.08 1.63
N THR A 112 10.97 -1.76 1.65
CA THR A 112 11.24 -0.90 2.82
C THR A 112 10.02 -0.09 3.31
N MET A 113 8.88 -0.14 2.61
CA MET A 113 7.72 0.71 2.93
C MET A 113 6.85 0.22 4.10
N SER A 114 6.99 -1.02 4.55
CA SER A 114 6.08 -1.57 5.57
C SER A 114 6.22 -0.88 6.93
N TYR A 115 5.12 -0.81 7.68
CA TYR A 115 5.09 -0.17 9.02
C TYR A 115 6.17 -0.72 9.95
N SER A 116 6.26 -2.04 10.07
CA SER A 116 7.19 -2.69 11.00
C SER A 116 8.65 -2.40 10.65
N LYS A 117 9.00 -2.38 9.36
CA LYS A 117 10.35 -2.04 8.90
C LYS A 117 10.71 -0.60 9.26
N VAL A 118 9.81 0.35 9.01
CA VAL A 118 10.05 1.77 9.34
C VAL A 118 10.11 2.04 10.84
N LYS A 119 9.32 1.33 11.66
CA LYS A 119 9.39 1.46 13.12
C LYS A 119 10.73 1.01 13.70
N VAL A 120 11.35 -0.01 13.10
CA VAL A 120 12.62 -0.56 13.57
C VAL A 120 13.82 0.17 12.96
N LYS A 121 13.80 0.44 11.66
CA LYS A 121 14.95 0.92 10.89
C LYS A 121 14.90 2.41 10.55
N GLY A 122 13.78 3.08 10.81
CA GLY A 122 13.54 4.42 10.29
C GLY A 122 13.13 4.41 8.81
N PHE A 123 13.04 5.60 8.22
CA PHE A 123 12.80 5.72 6.78
C PHE A 123 14.09 5.39 6.00
N PRO A 124 13.98 4.73 4.84
CA PRO A 124 15.11 4.60 3.94
C PRO A 124 15.47 5.96 3.35
N GLU A 125 16.74 6.12 3.00
CA GLU A 125 17.24 7.26 2.22
C GLU A 125 17.18 6.93 0.73
N LEU A 126 16.27 7.57 0.00
CA LEU A 126 16.03 7.33 -1.43
C LEU A 126 16.34 8.56 -2.31
N GLY A 127 16.94 9.60 -1.73
CA GLY A 127 17.39 10.79 -2.45
C GLY A 127 16.25 11.47 -3.21
N GLU A 128 16.40 11.64 -4.53
CA GLU A 128 15.39 12.25 -5.40
C GLU A 128 14.03 11.53 -5.37
N TYR A 129 14.00 10.25 -4.98
CA TYR A 129 12.79 9.42 -4.92
C TYR A 129 12.12 9.41 -3.53
N GLN A 130 12.60 10.22 -2.58
CA GLN A 130 12.07 10.21 -1.21
C GLN A 130 10.58 10.56 -1.15
N LEU A 131 10.13 11.52 -1.98
CA LEU A 131 8.72 11.90 -2.03
C LEU A 131 7.87 10.80 -2.69
N ALA A 132 8.36 10.14 -3.75
CA ALA A 132 7.69 8.99 -4.34
C ALA A 132 7.50 7.86 -3.31
N TYR A 133 8.54 7.56 -2.52
CA TYR A 133 8.44 6.60 -1.42
C TYR A 133 7.36 7.00 -0.40
N HIS A 134 7.32 8.27 0.02
CA HIS A 134 6.30 8.75 0.94
C HIS A 134 4.89 8.69 0.36
N ILE A 135 4.70 8.97 -0.94
CA ILE A 135 3.40 8.83 -1.62
C ILE A 135 2.92 7.38 -1.54
N VAL A 136 3.77 6.43 -1.95
CA VAL A 136 3.42 5.00 -1.96
C VAL A 136 3.11 4.51 -0.54
N ARG A 137 3.99 4.82 0.40
CA ARG A 137 3.86 4.38 1.78
C ARG A 137 2.63 4.97 2.48
N GLU A 138 2.39 6.26 2.32
CA GLU A 138 1.27 6.91 2.98
C GLU A 138 -0.07 6.42 2.45
N ALA A 139 -0.14 6.09 1.15
CA ALA A 139 -1.33 5.48 0.57
C ALA A 139 -1.67 4.13 1.24
N ASP A 140 -0.69 3.25 1.43
CA ASP A 140 -0.89 1.97 2.13
C ASP A 140 -1.32 2.19 3.59
N LEU A 141 -0.67 3.12 4.29
CA LEU A 141 -1.05 3.48 5.66
C LEU A 141 -2.47 4.06 5.77
N LEU A 142 -2.96 4.77 4.75
CA LEU A 142 -4.33 5.29 4.74
C LEU A 142 -5.36 4.16 4.60
N ALA A 143 -5.09 3.15 3.77
CA ALA A 143 -5.94 1.96 3.64
C ALA A 143 -5.97 1.10 4.91
N ALA A 144 -4.93 1.17 5.75
CA ALA A 144 -4.89 0.45 7.02
C ALA A 144 -5.94 0.90 8.07
N TYR A 145 -6.68 2.00 7.83
CA TYR A 145 -7.79 2.41 8.71
C TYR A 145 -9.08 1.59 8.51
N ASP A 146 -9.15 0.73 7.49
CA ASP A 146 -10.26 -0.21 7.31
C ASP A 146 -10.13 -1.40 8.27
N ILE A 147 -11.03 -1.48 9.25
CA ILE A 147 -11.01 -2.56 10.26
C ILE A 147 -11.48 -3.88 9.67
N ASP A 148 -12.42 -3.87 8.73
CA ASP A 148 -12.95 -5.09 8.12
C ASP A 148 -11.82 -5.83 7.40
N ARG A 149 -10.91 -5.09 6.76
CA ARG A 149 -9.69 -5.65 6.16
C ARG A 149 -8.83 -6.44 7.16
N SER A 150 -8.70 -5.93 8.38
CA SER A 150 -7.91 -6.58 9.44
C SER A 150 -8.61 -7.82 10.01
N ILE A 151 -9.94 -7.78 10.12
CA ILE A 151 -10.77 -8.91 10.52
C ILE A 151 -10.66 -10.01 9.45
N MET A 152 -10.94 -9.67 8.19
CA MET A 152 -10.90 -10.60 7.06
C MET A 152 -9.54 -11.29 6.96
N TYR A 153 -8.45 -10.53 7.01
CA TYR A 153 -7.09 -11.10 6.97
C TYR A 153 -6.89 -12.20 8.02
N THR A 154 -7.33 -11.93 9.25
CA THR A 154 -7.19 -12.87 10.37
C THR A 154 -8.08 -14.10 10.18
N MET A 155 -9.30 -13.92 9.69
CA MET A 155 -10.21 -15.03 9.37
C MET A 155 -9.62 -15.95 8.29
N TYR A 156 -9.09 -15.39 7.21
CA TYR A 156 -8.52 -16.16 6.10
C TYR A 156 -7.22 -16.86 6.46
N ARG A 157 -6.29 -16.16 7.13
CA ARG A 157 -4.96 -16.71 7.44
C ARG A 157 -5.00 -17.75 8.56
N ASP A 158 -5.70 -17.45 9.65
CA ASP A 158 -5.66 -18.27 10.86
C ASP A 158 -6.87 -19.21 10.98
N ASN A 159 -7.79 -19.17 10.01
CA ASN A 159 -9.05 -19.91 10.01
C ASN A 159 -9.87 -19.68 11.30
N PHE A 160 -9.82 -18.45 11.81
CA PHE A 160 -10.57 -18.03 13.00
C PHE A 160 -12.00 -17.61 12.65
N ASP A 161 -12.89 -17.77 13.62
CA ASP A 161 -14.22 -17.18 13.55
C ASP A 161 -14.16 -15.64 13.65
N TYR A 162 -15.30 -15.02 13.37
CA TYR A 162 -15.44 -13.57 13.41
C TYR A 162 -15.08 -12.97 14.78
N THR A 163 -15.50 -13.62 15.88
CA THR A 163 -15.27 -13.11 17.24
C THR A 163 -13.79 -13.02 17.56
N LYS A 164 -13.03 -14.09 17.27
CA LYS A 164 -11.59 -14.11 17.51
C LYS A 164 -10.84 -13.16 16.56
N ALA A 165 -11.25 -13.11 15.29
CA ALA A 165 -10.67 -12.19 14.31
C ALA A 165 -10.93 -10.72 14.66
N LEU A 166 -12.13 -10.38 15.14
CA LEU A 166 -12.47 -9.06 15.64
C LEU A 166 -11.60 -8.68 16.84
N SER A 167 -11.46 -9.56 17.84
CA SER A 167 -10.59 -9.30 18.99
C SER A 167 -9.15 -8.97 18.58
N LEU A 168 -8.57 -9.73 17.64
CA LEU A 168 -7.21 -9.49 17.16
C LEU A 168 -7.10 -8.22 16.30
N ALA A 169 -8.13 -7.90 15.51
CA ALA A 169 -8.19 -6.66 14.76
C ALA A 169 -8.26 -5.44 15.70
N LEU A 170 -9.03 -5.52 16.79
CA LEU A 170 -9.10 -4.47 17.80
C LEU A 170 -7.72 -4.22 18.45
N ASP A 171 -7.00 -5.29 18.81
CA ASP A 171 -5.64 -5.18 19.33
C ASP A 171 -4.72 -4.48 18.31
N LEU A 172 -4.74 -4.93 17.04
CA LEU A 172 -3.99 -4.31 15.94
C LEU A 172 -4.29 -2.82 15.79
N PHE A 173 -5.55 -2.43 15.93
CA PHE A 173 -5.95 -1.04 15.84
C PHE A 173 -5.34 -0.21 16.97
N ASP A 174 -5.40 -0.72 18.19
CA ASP A 174 -4.93 -0.03 19.39
C ASP A 174 -3.39 0.13 19.41
N TYR A 175 -2.63 -0.93 19.07
CA TYR A 175 -1.16 -0.85 19.12
C TYR A 175 -0.50 -0.31 17.84
N ARG A 176 -1.17 -0.35 16.68
CA ARG A 176 -0.58 0.07 15.38
C ARG A 176 -1.39 1.14 14.67
N VAL A 177 -2.64 0.88 14.30
CA VAL A 177 -3.38 1.77 13.38
C VAL A 177 -3.59 3.15 13.99
N PHE A 178 -4.04 3.21 15.25
CA PHE A 178 -4.25 4.48 15.93
C PHE A 178 -2.95 5.18 16.36
N LYS A 179 -1.81 4.50 16.33
CA LYS A 179 -0.48 5.08 16.61
C LYS A 179 0.17 5.73 15.40
N MET A 180 -0.29 5.46 14.17
CA MET A 180 0.36 5.96 12.94
C MET A 180 0.54 7.49 12.92
N ARG A 181 -0.43 8.23 13.45
CA ARG A 181 -0.35 9.71 13.53
C ARG A 181 0.64 10.18 14.61
N SER A 182 0.58 9.61 15.82
CA SER A 182 1.53 9.95 16.89
C SER A 182 2.97 9.56 16.53
N ASP A 183 3.12 8.49 15.74
CA ASP A 183 4.40 8.03 15.19
C ASP A 183 4.92 8.90 14.02
N ARG A 184 4.19 9.96 13.64
CA ARG A 184 4.59 10.93 12.60
C ARG A 184 4.90 10.26 11.24
N LEU A 185 4.12 9.23 10.90
CA LEU A 185 4.32 8.43 9.68
C LEU A 185 3.80 9.11 8.41
N PHE A 186 2.89 10.08 8.54
CA PHE A 186 2.41 10.89 7.41
C PHE A 186 3.25 12.15 7.25
N LYS A 187 3.83 12.36 6.07
CA LYS A 187 4.68 13.50 5.68
C LYS A 187 3.91 14.51 4.84
N THR A 188 3.20 14.06 3.80
CA THR A 188 2.46 14.97 2.90
C THR A 188 1.33 15.70 3.62
N LYS A 189 0.97 16.89 3.12
CA LYS A 189 -0.14 17.65 3.70
C LYS A 189 -1.47 16.93 3.47
N TYR A 190 -1.63 16.34 2.30
CA TYR A 190 -2.83 15.59 1.94
C TYR A 190 -3.07 14.42 2.91
N SER A 191 -2.09 13.54 3.11
CA SER A 191 -2.26 12.37 3.98
C SER A 191 -2.43 12.74 5.44
N LYS A 192 -1.79 13.82 5.92
CA LYS A 192 -2.03 14.34 7.28
C LYS A 192 -3.47 14.78 7.48
N LYS A 193 -4.10 15.39 6.48
CA LYS A 193 -5.51 15.80 6.55
C LYS A 193 -6.44 14.58 6.45
N LEU A 194 -6.24 13.73 5.45
CA LEU A 194 -7.11 12.58 5.21
C LEU A 194 -7.04 11.56 6.36
N SER A 195 -5.85 11.27 6.88
CA SER A 195 -5.70 10.35 8.01
C SER A 195 -6.41 10.83 9.27
N LEU A 196 -6.63 12.14 9.46
CA LEU A 196 -7.43 12.63 10.59
C LEU A 196 -8.91 12.23 10.42
N SER A 197 -9.45 12.38 9.22
CA SER A 197 -10.82 11.99 8.91
C SER A 197 -11.01 10.47 9.02
N LEU A 198 -10.10 9.69 8.44
CA LEU A 198 -10.13 8.23 8.50
C LEU A 198 -9.97 7.72 9.93
N HIS A 199 -9.07 8.30 10.72
CA HIS A 199 -8.90 7.95 12.13
C HIS A 199 -10.19 8.18 12.94
N LYS A 200 -10.87 9.31 12.73
CA LYS A 200 -12.16 9.58 13.39
C LYS A 200 -13.26 8.61 12.96
N LYS A 201 -13.29 8.21 11.69
CA LYS A 201 -14.22 7.19 11.19
C LYS A 201 -13.92 5.83 11.84
N ALA A 202 -12.68 5.39 11.77
CA ALA A 202 -12.21 4.13 12.36
C ALA A 202 -12.50 4.03 13.86
N LEU A 203 -12.38 5.12 14.63
CA LEU A 203 -12.77 5.13 16.05
C LEU A 203 -14.26 4.83 16.24
N LYS A 204 -15.13 5.35 15.37
CA LYS A 204 -16.58 5.07 15.42
C LYS A 204 -16.88 3.63 15.04
N ASP A 205 -16.24 3.14 13.96
CA ASP A 205 -16.41 1.76 13.50
C ASP A 205 -15.96 0.78 14.59
N VAL A 206 -14.78 1.00 15.18
CA VAL A 206 -14.26 0.22 16.31
C VAL A 206 -15.21 0.25 17.52
N ALA A 207 -15.73 1.42 17.90
CA ALA A 207 -16.64 1.54 19.03
C ALA A 207 -17.93 0.73 18.79
N SER A 208 -18.52 0.84 17.59
CA SER A 208 -19.71 0.08 17.21
C SER A 208 -19.47 -1.42 17.22
N LEU A 209 -18.29 -1.89 16.79
CA LEU A 209 -17.96 -3.32 16.79
C LEU A 209 -17.64 -3.85 18.19
N LYS A 210 -17.06 -3.02 19.08
CA LYS A 210 -16.83 -3.39 20.49
C LYS A 210 -18.14 -3.65 21.25
N GLU A 211 -19.23 -3.00 20.88
CA GLU A 211 -20.56 -3.27 21.46
C GLU A 211 -21.08 -4.67 21.13
N LEU A 212 -20.66 -5.26 20.00
CA LEU A 212 -21.04 -6.62 19.60
C LEU A 212 -20.19 -7.71 20.26
N ALA A 213 -19.02 -7.35 20.79
CA ALA A 213 -18.08 -8.27 21.41
C ALA A 213 -18.29 -8.44 22.93
N ASN A 214 -19.21 -7.66 23.52
CA ASN A 214 -19.64 -7.72 24.92
C ASN A 214 -21.04 -8.31 25.02
#